data_AF-A0A9J6GVL6-F1
#
_entry.id   AF-A0A9J6GVL6-F1
#
_cell.length_a   1.000
_cell.length_b   1.000
_cell.length_c   1.000
_cell.angle_alpha   90.00
_cell.angle_beta   90.00
_cell.angle_gamma   90.00
#
_symmetry.space_group_name_H-M   'P 1'
#
loop_
_entity.id
_entity.type
_entity.pdbx_description
1 polymer ?
#
loop_
_entity_poly.entity_id
_entity_poly.type
_entity_poly.pdbx_seq_one_letter_code
_entity_poly.pdbx_strand_id
1 'polypeptide(L)'
;MIEKASLKPLQKVHWIRQFVVPALRNSSSNTLQVDNKSRRLDKTLGMKIKEIMHSPQCFPNSHIWFVVRSGGFGVLKLNRAEQSVQFKLLCHRIRLSDPAVNSFFDEILGACHKRISALFDLPKAVSDAKVVDAALKRGTE
;
A
#
# COMPACT_ATOMS: atom_id res chain seq x y z
N MET A 1 5.99 -19.70 -36.03
CA MET A 1 5.05 -19.61 -34.90
C MET A 1 5.87 -19.77 -33.64
N ILE A 2 6.03 -18.74 -32.81
CA ILE A 2 6.89 -18.82 -31.61
C ILE A 2 6.08 -19.50 -30.52
N GLU A 3 6.42 -20.73 -30.16
CA GLU A 3 5.87 -21.39 -28.98
C GLU A 3 6.34 -20.65 -27.72
N LYS A 4 5.41 -20.01 -27.03
CA LYS A 4 5.69 -19.33 -25.77
C LYS A 4 5.70 -20.37 -24.65
N ALA A 5 6.86 -20.59 -24.07
CA ALA A 5 6.99 -21.43 -22.88
C ALA A 5 6.12 -20.90 -21.73
N SER A 6 5.49 -21.80 -20.98
CA SER A 6 4.68 -21.44 -19.82
C SER A 6 5.58 -20.90 -18.71
N LEU A 7 5.19 -19.76 -18.14
CA LEU A 7 5.94 -19.13 -17.05
C LEU A 7 5.88 -19.99 -15.78
N LYS A 8 7.03 -20.18 -15.12
CA LYS A 8 7.10 -20.79 -13.79
C LYS A 8 6.33 -19.93 -12.77
N PRO A 9 5.75 -20.51 -11.71
CA PRO A 9 5.03 -19.77 -10.66
C PRO A 9 5.77 -18.54 -10.13
N LEU A 10 7.06 -18.71 -9.79
CA LEU A 10 7.90 -17.62 -9.30
C LEU A 10 8.12 -16.51 -10.35
N GLN A 11 8.18 -16.85 -11.64
CA GLN A 11 8.27 -15.86 -12.72
C GLN A 11 6.95 -15.07 -12.83
N LYS A 12 5.79 -15.72 -12.67
CA LYS A 12 4.49 -15.03 -12.64
C LYS A 12 4.40 -14.05 -11.47
N VAL A 13 4.83 -14.46 -10.28
CA VAL A 13 4.88 -13.58 -9.09
C VAL A 13 5.84 -12.41 -9.30
N HIS A 14 7.00 -12.66 -9.91
CA HIS A 14 7.94 -11.61 -10.27
C HIS A 14 7.32 -10.58 -11.22
N TRP A 15 6.60 -11.02 -12.25
CA TRP A 15 5.87 -10.13 -13.17
C TRP A 15 4.77 -9.34 -12.47
N ILE A 16 4.02 -9.97 -11.58
CA ILE A 16 3.01 -9.28 -10.76
C ILE A 16 3.66 -8.16 -9.96
N ARG A 17 4.77 -8.46 -9.27
CA ARG A 17 5.51 -7.48 -8.48
C ARG A 17 6.04 -6.32 -9.34
N GLN A 18 6.55 -6.62 -10.53
CA GLN A 18 7.26 -5.64 -11.35
C GLN A 18 6.31 -4.75 -12.18
N PHE A 19 5.16 -5.28 -12.61
CA PHE A 19 4.28 -4.57 -13.55
C PHE A 19 2.87 -4.35 -13.01
N VAL A 20 2.25 -5.39 -12.46
CA VAL A 20 0.83 -5.32 -12.02
C VAL A 20 0.70 -4.46 -10.77
N VAL A 21 1.55 -4.68 -9.78
CA VAL A 21 1.51 -3.97 -8.49
C VAL A 21 1.73 -2.46 -8.67
N PRO A 22 2.73 -1.97 -9.42
CA PRO A 22 2.87 -0.55 -9.72
C PRO A 22 1.67 0.05 -10.46
N ALA A 23 1.12 -0.66 -11.46
CA ALA A 23 -0.05 -0.21 -12.19
C ALA A 23 -1.29 -0.08 -11.27
N LEU A 24 -1.53 -1.09 -10.42
CA LEU A 24 -2.60 -1.06 -9.43
C LEU A 24 -2.43 0.13 -8.49
N ARG A 25 -1.22 0.31 -7.92
CA ARG A 25 -0.91 1.43 -7.02
C ARG A 25 -1.23 2.78 -7.65
N ASN A 26 -0.84 3.00 -8.90
CA ASN A 26 -1.12 4.27 -9.59
C ASN A 26 -2.62 4.49 -9.78
N SER A 27 -3.39 3.44 -10.06
CA SER A 27 -4.84 3.52 -10.25
C SER A 27 -5.65 3.72 -8.95
N SER A 28 -5.11 3.30 -7.81
CA SER A 28 -5.79 3.34 -6.50
C SER A 28 -5.41 4.56 -5.69
N SER A 29 -4.16 5.06 -5.83
CA SER A 29 -3.64 6.22 -5.07
C SER A 29 -4.43 7.52 -5.29
N ASN A 30 -5.13 7.66 -6.42
CA ASN A 30 -5.88 8.87 -6.80
C ASN A 30 -7.35 8.89 -6.33
N THR A 31 -7.75 8.00 -5.41
CA THR A 31 -9.16 7.86 -4.99
C THR A 31 -9.37 8.23 -3.53
N LEU A 32 -10.52 8.82 -3.19
CA LEU A 32 -10.86 9.16 -1.80
C LEU A 32 -11.14 7.91 -0.94
N GLN A 33 -11.32 6.75 -1.58
CA GLN A 33 -11.55 5.46 -0.93
C GLN A 33 -10.30 4.56 -0.89
N VAL A 34 -9.11 5.17 -0.90
CA VAL A 34 -7.82 4.47 -0.89
C VAL A 34 -7.77 3.33 0.11
N ASP A 35 -8.19 3.52 1.37
CA ASP A 35 -8.07 2.47 2.39
C ASP A 35 -8.93 1.24 2.06
N ASN A 36 -10.21 1.43 1.73
CA ASN A 36 -11.11 0.31 1.41
C ASN A 36 -10.72 -0.37 0.09
N LYS A 37 -10.36 0.41 -0.93
CA LYS A 37 -9.98 -0.10 -2.26
C LYS A 37 -8.69 -0.90 -2.17
N SER A 38 -7.66 -0.37 -1.52
CA SER A 38 -6.37 -1.03 -1.35
C SER A 38 -6.43 -2.30 -0.49
N ARG A 39 -7.24 -2.33 0.58
CA ARG A 39 -7.47 -3.58 1.35
C ARG A 39 -8.08 -4.68 0.48
N ARG A 40 -9.06 -4.32 -0.35
CA ARG A 40 -9.69 -5.27 -1.29
C ARG A 40 -8.66 -5.76 -2.31
N LEU A 41 -7.84 -4.86 -2.85
CA LEU A 41 -6.77 -5.23 -3.79
C LEU A 41 -5.74 -6.15 -3.14
N ASP A 42 -5.27 -5.86 -1.92
CA ASP A 42 -4.34 -6.72 -1.18
C ASP A 42 -4.93 -8.11 -0.93
N LYS A 43 -6.21 -8.21 -0.59
CA LYS A 43 -6.89 -9.49 -0.40
C LYS A 43 -6.94 -10.28 -1.71
N THR A 44 -7.35 -9.67 -2.80
CA THR A 44 -7.43 -10.30 -4.12
C THR A 44 -6.05 -10.74 -4.61
N LEU A 45 -5.05 -9.87 -4.45
CA LEU A 45 -3.67 -10.14 -4.83
C LEU A 45 -3.09 -11.30 -4.02
N GLY A 46 -3.34 -11.33 -2.71
CA GLY A 46 -2.91 -12.42 -1.84
C GLY A 46 -3.52 -13.77 -2.24
N MET A 47 -4.81 -13.79 -2.57
CA MET A 47 -5.47 -15.01 -3.07
C MET A 47 -4.88 -15.47 -4.41
N LYS A 48 -4.66 -14.54 -5.35
CA LYS A 48 -4.08 -14.86 -6.67
C LYS A 48 -2.65 -15.36 -6.57
N ILE A 49 -1.84 -14.81 -5.68
CA ILE A 49 -0.47 -15.28 -5.46
C ILE A 49 -0.48 -16.69 -4.85
N LYS A 50 -1.35 -16.96 -3.87
CA LYS A 50 -1.51 -18.32 -3.32
C LYS A 50 -1.92 -19.33 -4.39
N GLU A 51 -2.86 -18.95 -5.27
CA GLU A 51 -3.31 -19.77 -6.40
C GLU A 51 -2.15 -20.07 -7.36
N ILE A 52 -1.37 -19.05 -7.75
CA ILE A 52 -0.21 -19.20 -8.63
C ILE A 52 0.87 -20.10 -8.01
N MET A 53 1.10 -19.95 -6.71
CA MET A 53 2.11 -20.68 -5.96
C MET A 53 1.63 -22.05 -5.48
N HIS A 54 0.39 -22.45 -5.82
CA HIS A 54 -0.25 -23.66 -5.33
C HIS A 54 -0.16 -23.79 -3.80
N SER A 55 -0.21 -22.66 -3.09
CA SER A 55 -0.11 -22.59 -1.63
C SER A 55 -1.48 -22.85 -0.99
N PRO A 56 -1.52 -23.54 0.17
CA PRO A 56 -2.79 -23.80 0.85
C PRO A 56 -3.42 -22.49 1.34
N GLN A 57 -4.74 -22.50 1.51
CA GLN A 57 -5.46 -21.29 1.89
C GLN A 57 -5.04 -20.76 3.27
N CYS A 58 -4.64 -21.66 4.18
CA CYS A 58 -4.07 -21.37 5.50
C CYS A 58 -2.65 -20.77 5.46
N PHE A 59 -2.00 -20.74 4.30
CA PHE A 59 -0.65 -20.16 4.18
C PHE A 59 -0.64 -18.71 4.68
N PRO A 60 0.33 -18.31 5.53
CA PRO A 60 0.32 -16.99 6.12
C PRO A 60 0.49 -15.89 5.07
N ASN A 61 -0.42 -14.92 5.05
CA ASN A 61 -0.34 -13.79 4.12
C ASN A 61 0.92 -12.94 4.33
N SER A 62 1.52 -12.96 5.53
CA SER A 62 2.77 -12.24 5.84
C SER A 62 3.89 -12.56 4.86
N HIS A 63 4.05 -13.83 4.47
CA HIS A 63 5.10 -14.27 3.54
C HIS A 63 4.91 -13.72 2.12
N ILE A 64 3.69 -13.31 1.76
CA ILE A 64 3.43 -12.67 0.47
C ILE A 64 4.07 -11.28 0.43
N TRP A 65 3.98 -10.55 1.55
CA TRP A 65 4.41 -9.17 1.67
C TRP A 65 5.86 -9.01 2.11
N PHE A 66 6.44 -10.03 2.75
CA PHE A 66 7.84 -10.00 3.18
C PHE A 66 8.80 -9.89 2.01
N VAL A 67 9.89 -9.17 2.24
CA VAL A 67 10.96 -8.99 1.25
C VAL A 67 11.58 -10.33 0.85
N VAL A 68 12.01 -10.42 -0.41
CA VAL A 68 12.56 -11.67 -0.97
C VAL A 68 13.78 -12.18 -0.19
N ARG A 69 14.62 -11.26 0.28
CA ARG A 69 15.80 -11.59 1.11
C ARG A 69 15.46 -12.29 2.43
N SER A 70 14.23 -12.15 2.91
CA SER A 70 13.72 -12.77 4.14
C SER A 70 12.86 -14.02 3.86
N GLY A 71 12.94 -14.57 2.65
CA GLY A 71 12.15 -15.75 2.25
C GLY A 71 10.70 -15.45 1.84
N GLY A 72 10.33 -14.19 1.68
CA GLY A 72 9.01 -13.79 1.19
C GLY A 72 8.91 -13.67 -0.34
N PHE A 73 7.70 -13.41 -0.84
CA PHE A 73 7.47 -13.16 -2.27
C PHE A 73 7.79 -11.72 -2.70
N GLY A 74 8.02 -10.82 -1.75
CA GLY A 74 8.41 -9.43 -2.01
C GLY A 74 7.35 -8.60 -2.69
N VAL A 75 6.08 -8.96 -2.56
CA VAL A 75 4.97 -8.22 -3.16
C VAL A 75 4.67 -7.02 -2.28
N LEU A 76 4.57 -5.83 -2.88
CA LEU A 76 4.24 -4.62 -2.14
C LEU A 76 2.81 -4.73 -1.62
N LYS A 77 2.64 -4.51 -0.31
CA LYS A 77 1.33 -4.36 0.31
C LYS A 77 0.76 -2.98 -0.04
N LEU A 78 -0.22 -2.95 -0.95
CA LEU A 78 -0.78 -1.74 -1.54
C LEU A 78 -1.43 -0.85 -0.48
N ASN A 79 -2.15 -1.43 0.47
CA ASN A 79 -2.84 -0.65 1.50
C ASN A 79 -1.91 0.26 2.29
N ARG A 80 -0.79 -0.30 2.73
CA ARG A 80 0.20 0.45 3.50
C ARG A 80 0.90 1.50 2.64
N ALA A 81 1.27 1.14 1.42
CA ALA A 81 1.93 2.06 0.49
C ALA A 81 1.04 3.25 0.12
N GLU A 82 -0.25 3.02 -0.09
CA GLU A 82 -1.19 4.08 -0.45
C GLU A 82 -1.59 4.94 0.75
N GLN A 83 -1.77 4.35 1.94
CA GLN A 83 -1.95 5.10 3.18
C GLN A 83 -0.78 6.04 3.45
N SER A 84 0.45 5.58 3.19
CA SER A 84 1.66 6.42 3.26
C SER A 84 1.59 7.63 2.32
N VAL A 85 1.18 7.41 1.07
CA VAL A 85 1.06 8.50 0.07
C VAL A 85 -0.01 9.51 0.50
N GLN A 86 -1.18 9.03 0.91
CA GLN A 86 -2.27 9.88 1.40
C GLN A 86 -1.84 10.71 2.62
N PHE A 87 -1.09 10.11 3.54
CA PHE A 87 -0.58 10.83 4.69
C PHE A 87 0.44 11.91 4.31
N LYS A 88 1.35 11.64 3.37
CA LYS A 88 2.29 12.65 2.87
C LYS A 88 1.59 13.82 2.19
N LEU A 89 0.55 13.54 1.41
CA LEU A 89 -0.28 14.58 0.79
C LEU A 89 -0.94 15.47 1.87
N LEU A 90 -1.44 14.86 2.95
CA LEU A 90 -2.01 15.59 4.09
C LEU A 90 -0.96 16.46 4.81
N CYS A 91 0.24 15.94 5.09
CA CYS A 91 1.31 16.75 5.71
C CYS A 91 1.72 17.93 4.82
N HIS A 92 1.84 17.69 3.51
CA HIS A 92 2.13 18.77 2.56
C HIS A 92 1.04 19.85 2.57
N ARG A 93 -0.23 19.44 2.64
CA ARG A 93 -1.37 20.34 2.79
C ARG A 93 -1.31 21.18 4.07
N ILE A 94 -1.05 20.56 5.23
CA ILE A 94 -0.91 21.30 6.51
C ILE A 94 0.16 22.39 6.38
N ARG A 95 1.26 22.10 5.67
CA ARG A 95 2.32 23.07 5.40
C ARG A 95 1.88 24.25 4.53
N LEU A 96 0.94 24.05 3.61
CA LEU A 96 0.42 25.11 2.72
C LEU A 96 -0.51 26.09 3.46
N SER A 97 -1.11 25.70 4.58
CA SER A 97 -1.89 26.58 5.48
C SER A 97 -3.07 27.34 4.83
N ASP A 98 -3.63 26.85 3.72
CA ASP A 98 -4.81 27.44 3.08
C ASP A 98 -6.12 27.00 3.81
N PRO A 99 -6.90 27.94 4.38
CA PRO A 99 -8.11 27.62 5.14
C PRO A 99 -9.22 26.94 4.32
N ALA A 100 -9.40 27.31 3.05
CA ALA A 100 -10.46 26.79 2.19
C ALA A 100 -10.13 25.35 1.75
N VAL A 101 -8.88 25.11 1.38
CA VAL A 101 -8.36 23.76 1.12
C VAL A 101 -8.46 22.92 2.41
N ASN A 102 -8.21 23.53 3.57
CA ASN A 102 -8.27 22.79 4.81
C ASN A 102 -9.67 22.29 5.18
N SER A 103 -10.68 23.15 5.04
CA SER A 103 -12.08 22.78 5.26
C SER A 103 -12.54 21.62 4.37
N PHE A 104 -12.30 21.69 3.06
CA PHE A 104 -12.73 20.67 2.10
C PHE A 104 -12.12 19.29 2.38
N PHE A 105 -10.83 19.26 2.69
CA PHE A 105 -10.14 18.00 2.94
C PHE A 105 -10.43 17.43 4.34
N ASP A 106 -10.74 18.24 5.34
CA ASP A 106 -11.14 17.73 6.66
C ASP A 106 -12.51 17.06 6.62
N GLU A 107 -13.43 17.58 5.80
CA GLU A 107 -14.74 16.97 5.55
C GLU A 107 -14.62 15.61 4.84
N ILE A 108 -13.72 15.50 3.85
CA ILE A 108 -13.60 14.32 3.01
C ILE A 108 -12.61 13.28 3.56
N LEU A 109 -11.45 13.72 4.04
CA LEU A 109 -10.33 12.85 4.45
C LEU A 109 -10.07 12.87 5.97
N GLY A 110 -10.75 13.72 6.75
CA GLY A 110 -10.49 13.85 8.19
C GLY A 110 -10.68 12.54 8.97
N ALA A 111 -11.66 11.72 8.59
CA ALA A 111 -11.86 10.39 9.17
C ALA A 111 -10.73 9.41 8.82
N CYS A 112 -10.21 9.46 7.59
CA CYS A 112 -9.04 8.67 7.17
C CYS A 112 -7.78 9.14 7.91
N HIS A 113 -7.61 10.45 8.11
CA HIS A 113 -6.47 11.02 8.81
C HIS A 113 -6.40 10.55 10.28
N LYS A 114 -7.53 10.57 11.00
CA LYS A 114 -7.60 10.06 12.39
C LYS A 114 -7.23 8.58 12.46
N ARG A 115 -7.73 7.77 11.52
CA ARG A 115 -7.43 6.33 11.46
C ARG A 115 -5.96 6.05 11.14
N ILE A 116 -5.38 6.73 10.16
CA ILE A 116 -3.99 6.53 9.76
C ILE A 116 -3.04 7.02 10.85
N SER A 117 -3.31 8.19 11.47
CA SER A 117 -2.50 8.70 12.58
C SER A 117 -2.47 7.73 13.76
N ALA A 118 -3.61 7.12 14.09
CA ALA A 118 -3.70 6.10 15.13
C ALA A 118 -2.97 4.79 14.78
N LEU A 119 -2.85 4.47 13.48
CA LEU A 119 -2.20 3.23 13.02
C LEU A 119 -0.67 3.31 13.05
N PHE A 120 -0.12 4.53 13.06
CA PHE A 120 1.32 4.80 13.03
C PHE A 120 1.82 5.52 14.30
N ASP A 121 1.00 5.62 15.35
CA ASP A 121 1.29 6.36 16.59
C ASP A 121 1.82 7.78 16.34
N LEU A 122 1.30 8.43 15.29
CA LEU A 122 1.73 9.76 14.91
C LEU A 122 0.96 10.82 15.70
N PRO A 123 1.64 11.88 16.19
CA PRO A 123 0.96 13.04 16.73
C PRO A 123 -0.08 13.59 15.75
N LYS A 124 -1.25 14.02 16.25
CA LYS A 124 -2.33 14.57 15.40
C LYS A 124 -1.92 15.80 14.57
N ALA A 125 -0.79 16.42 14.89
CA ALA A 125 -0.28 17.66 14.31
C ALA A 125 1.03 17.47 13.51
N VAL A 126 1.33 16.26 13.02
CA VAL A 126 2.55 16.06 12.21
C VAL A 126 2.40 16.73 10.85
N SER A 127 3.15 17.82 10.64
CA SER A 127 3.25 18.56 9.37
C SER A 127 4.47 18.17 8.53
N ASP A 128 5.44 17.44 9.11
CA ASP A 128 6.71 17.14 8.44
C ASP A 128 6.72 15.74 7.81
N ALA A 129 6.77 15.71 6.47
CA ALA A 129 6.87 14.49 5.67
C ALA A 129 8.07 13.60 6.03
N LYS A 130 9.18 14.17 6.55
CA LYS A 130 10.35 13.39 6.99
C LYS A 130 10.07 12.57 8.25
N VAL A 131 9.32 13.14 9.19
CA VAL A 131 8.90 12.45 10.43
C VAL A 131 7.96 11.29 10.09
N VAL A 132 7.09 11.51 9.11
CA VAL A 132 6.20 10.47 8.57
C VAL A 132 7.00 9.34 7.94
N ASP A 133 7.96 9.65 7.07
CA ASP A 133 8.79 8.62 6.44
C ASP A 133 9.58 7.81 7.46
N ALA A 134 10.06 8.44 8.53
CA ALA A 134 10.71 7.73 9.63
C ALA A 134 9.73 6.79 10.38
N ALA A 135 8.52 7.26 10.71
CA ALA A 135 7.52 6.45 11.40
C ALA A 135 7.01 5.27 10.54
N LEU A 136 6.78 5.51 9.24
CA LEU A 136 6.36 4.48 8.30
C LEU A 136 7.39 3.35 8.16
N LYS A 137 8.68 3.70 8.18
CA LYS A 137 9.82 2.77 8.13
C LYS A 137 9.96 1.94 9.42
N ARG A 138 9.70 2.52 10.59
CA ARG A 138 9.79 1.78 11.87
C ARG A 138 8.80 0.63 11.96
N GLY A 139 7.60 0.76 11.39
CA GLY A 139 6.65 -0.35 11.42
C GLY A 139 6.86 -1.42 10.34
N THR A 140 7.89 -1.31 9.47
CA THR A 140 8.18 -2.28 8.39
C THR A 140 9.23 -3.33 8.74
N GLU A 141 9.85 -3.20 9.92
CA GLU A 141 10.67 -4.24 10.56
C GLU A 141 9.76 -5.22 11.32
#